data_AF-A0A2S2RBB8-F1
#
_entry.id   AF-A0A2S2RBB8-F1
#
_cell.length_a   1.000
_cell.length_b   1.000
_cell.length_c   1.000
_cell.angle_alpha   90.00
_cell.angle_beta   90.00
_cell.angle_gamma   90.00
#
_symmetry.space_group_name_H-M   'P 1'
#
loop_
_entity.id
_entity.type
_entity.pdbx_description
1 polymer ?
#
loop_
_entity_poly.entity_id
_entity_poly.type
_entity_poly.pdbx_seq_one_letter_code
_entity_poly.pdbx_strand_id
1 'polypeptide(L)'
;MSEFEKLENMDGQVINSKRKPKLIIEKYLRDESKHKDRDIATIHYDFALNNIFVQYQFGEGQITQSKRLFIKPTVANSKDFDPESVTEHIVYPYEGHLEPHESYTLLQEMLNAEIEAVRAISKLEDEVIEILENRSRERSECKLKINSLDWDRNYKTRKLLQIKKDKKLAVVERENAENIDYALPYLESGKIPYKYDKVSKIRDKVVSKFRQNTINQFIRVKNSFLKKESKMRSITMALEKDNLNVELKNEMLKLGSSMKNELEVLTLKLQRYKEIRAERYNNLVMYLNSKPEFKMLPPLKLLDSNGT
;
A
#
# COMPACT_ATOMS: atom_id res chain seq x y z
N MET A 1 27.71 -22.62 8.81
CA MET A 1 28.04 -21.26 9.32
C MET A 1 27.32 -20.30 8.41
N SER A 2 26.18 -19.82 8.88
CA SER A 2 25.06 -19.29 8.09
C SER A 2 25.38 -17.87 7.59
N GLU A 3 24.94 -17.50 6.38
CA GLU A 3 25.09 -16.15 5.81
C GLU A 3 24.51 -15.03 6.69
N PHE A 4 23.73 -15.38 7.71
CA PHE A 4 23.22 -14.48 8.74
C PHE A 4 24.29 -13.93 9.70
N GLU A 5 25.40 -14.63 9.93
CA GLU A 5 26.47 -14.17 10.86
C GLU A 5 27.41 -13.13 10.22
N LYS A 6 27.35 -12.93 8.90
CA LYS A 6 28.15 -11.90 8.21
C LYS A 6 27.53 -10.50 8.29
N LEU A 7 26.30 -10.37 8.77
CA LEU A 7 25.58 -9.09 8.91
C LEU A 7 25.87 -8.39 10.24
N GLU A 8 26.43 -9.08 11.23
CA GLU A 8 26.66 -8.52 12.57
C GLU A 8 27.99 -7.76 12.73
N ASN A 9 28.87 -7.77 11.72
CA ASN A 9 30.19 -7.13 11.78
C ASN A 9 30.33 -5.84 10.94
N MET A 10 29.23 -5.20 10.55
CA MET A 10 29.24 -3.86 9.93
C MET A 10 28.77 -2.81 10.95
N ASP A 11 29.48 -2.71 12.07
CA ASP A 11 29.32 -1.66 13.06
C ASP A 11 29.59 -0.29 12.44
N GLY A 12 28.56 0.57 12.44
CA GLY A 12 28.71 2.02 12.34
C GLY A 12 28.52 2.70 10.98
N GLN A 13 28.13 1.99 9.91
CA GLN A 13 27.68 2.70 8.70
C GLN A 13 26.24 3.19 8.89
N VAL A 14 26.06 4.52 8.88
CA VAL A 14 24.76 5.18 8.78
C VAL A 14 24.02 4.59 7.59
N ILE A 15 23.06 3.70 7.87
CA ILE A 15 22.33 2.86 6.89
C ILE A 15 21.60 3.72 5.83
N ASN A 16 21.40 5.01 6.13
CA ASN A 16 20.72 5.99 5.28
C ASN A 16 21.66 7.13 4.83
N SER A 17 22.89 6.84 4.42
CA SER A 17 23.78 7.84 3.83
C SER A 17 23.65 7.88 2.31
N LYS A 18 23.62 9.10 1.75
CA LYS A 18 23.57 9.34 0.29
C LYS A 18 24.77 8.69 -0.39
N ARG A 19 24.52 7.99 -1.49
CA ARG A 19 25.58 7.30 -2.24
C ARG A 19 25.92 8.12 -3.47
N LYS A 20 27.20 8.11 -3.86
CA LYS A 20 27.60 8.74 -5.11
C LYS A 20 27.30 7.78 -6.27
N PRO A 21 26.57 8.22 -7.32
CA PRO A 21 26.29 7.36 -8.46
C PRO A 21 27.60 7.05 -9.21
N LYS A 22 27.80 5.78 -9.57
CA LYS A 22 28.95 5.33 -10.37
C LYS A 22 28.66 5.41 -11.88
N LEU A 23 27.42 5.11 -12.26
CA LEU A 23 26.94 5.08 -13.63
C LEU A 23 25.48 5.53 -13.63
N ILE A 24 25.12 6.43 -14.54
CA ILE A 24 23.73 6.82 -14.79
C ILE A 24 23.40 6.44 -16.22
N ILE A 25 22.26 5.77 -16.40
CA ILE A 25 21.77 5.36 -17.73
C ILE A 25 20.38 5.96 -17.91
N GLU A 26 20.28 6.93 -18.81
CA GLU A 26 19.02 7.53 -19.22
C GLU A 26 18.53 6.84 -20.49
N LYS A 27 17.23 6.53 -20.53
CA LYS A 27 16.58 5.89 -21.68
C LYS A 27 15.45 6.80 -22.14
N TYR A 28 15.44 7.10 -23.43
CA TYR A 28 14.45 7.96 -24.04
C TYR A 28 13.53 7.16 -24.95
N LEU A 29 12.32 7.65 -25.12
CA LEU A 29 11.36 7.13 -26.09
C LEU A 29 11.62 7.77 -27.46
N ARG A 30 11.10 7.15 -28.51
CA ARG A 30 11.31 7.62 -29.89
C ARG A 30 10.58 8.93 -30.13
N ASP A 31 11.28 9.88 -30.71
CA ASP A 31 10.69 11.11 -31.24
C ASP A 31 10.59 11.00 -32.77
N GLU A 32 9.37 10.80 -33.27
CA GLU A 32 9.12 10.65 -34.72
C GLU A 32 9.41 11.94 -35.51
N SER A 33 9.56 13.08 -34.84
CA SER A 33 9.92 14.35 -35.48
C SER A 33 11.40 14.44 -35.87
N LYS A 34 12.27 13.60 -35.29
CA LYS A 34 13.71 13.60 -35.51
C LYS A 34 14.13 12.46 -36.43
N HIS A 35 15.23 12.68 -37.18
CA HIS A 35 15.86 11.60 -37.93
C HIS A 35 16.44 10.56 -36.97
N LYS A 36 16.43 9.29 -37.37
CA LYS A 36 16.91 8.14 -36.58
C LYS A 36 18.31 8.36 -36.02
N ASP A 37 19.23 8.83 -36.86
CA ASP A 37 20.63 9.07 -36.48
C ASP A 37 20.83 10.29 -35.55
N ARG A 38 19.79 11.11 -35.33
CA ARG A 38 19.80 12.22 -34.36
C ARG A 38 18.97 11.94 -33.11
N ASP A 39 18.08 10.95 -33.16
CA ASP A 39 17.22 10.62 -32.03
C ASP A 39 17.99 9.77 -31.01
N ILE A 40 18.09 10.25 -29.77
CA ILE A 40 18.90 9.62 -28.74
C ILE A 40 18.11 8.49 -28.11
N ALA A 41 18.66 7.28 -28.07
CA ALA A 41 18.06 6.12 -27.41
C ALA A 41 18.41 6.12 -25.94
N THR A 42 19.71 6.20 -25.68
CA THR A 42 20.27 6.03 -24.35
C THR A 42 21.50 6.90 -24.18
N ILE A 43 21.62 7.51 -23.01
CA ILE A 43 22.82 8.23 -22.58
C ILE A 43 23.37 7.55 -21.35
N HIS A 44 24.66 7.22 -21.37
CA HIS A 44 25.36 6.66 -20.23
C HIS A 44 26.39 7.67 -19.74
N TYR A 45 26.23 8.12 -18.50
CA TYR A 45 27.21 8.95 -17.81
C TYR A 45 28.05 8.06 -16.90
N ASP A 46 29.28 7.76 -17.33
CA ASP A 46 30.23 6.98 -16.54
C ASP A 46 31.15 7.94 -15.76
N PHE A 47 30.99 7.95 -14.44
CA PHE A 47 31.78 8.80 -13.55
C PHE A 47 33.14 8.18 -13.22
N ALA A 48 33.30 6.87 -13.36
CA ALA A 48 34.56 6.19 -13.09
C ALA A 48 35.55 6.37 -14.24
N LEU A 49 35.05 6.30 -15.48
CA LEU A 49 35.85 6.53 -16.70
C LEU A 49 35.82 7.99 -17.17
N ASN A 50 35.00 8.84 -16.54
CA ASN A 50 34.79 10.24 -16.88
C ASN A 50 34.35 10.46 -18.34
N ASN A 51 33.51 9.56 -18.85
CA ASN A 51 33.06 9.56 -20.24
C ASN A 51 31.53 9.59 -20.34
N ILE A 52 31.03 10.15 -21.44
CA ILE A 52 29.61 10.15 -21.79
C ILE A 52 29.44 9.34 -23.07
N PHE A 53 28.58 8.32 -23.02
CA PHE A 53 28.31 7.44 -24.15
C PHE A 53 26.88 7.63 -24.63
N VAL A 54 26.74 8.04 -25.89
CA VAL A 54 25.46 8.32 -26.55
C VAL A 54 25.20 7.27 -27.61
N GLN A 55 24.01 6.69 -27.58
CA GLN A 55 23.55 5.71 -28.56
C GLN A 55 22.23 6.16 -29.17
N TYR A 56 22.09 6.02 -30.49
CA TYR A 56 20.97 6.56 -31.27
C TYR A 56 19.89 5.52 -31.60
N GLN A 57 18.65 5.96 -31.83
CA GLN A 57 17.50 5.10 -32.13
C GLN A 57 17.36 4.81 -33.62
N PHE A 58 17.01 3.57 -33.97
CA PHE A 58 16.61 3.23 -35.35
C PHE A 58 15.08 3.20 -35.51
N GLY A 59 14.38 2.88 -34.42
CA GLY A 59 12.95 2.65 -34.36
C GLY A 59 12.51 2.49 -32.90
N GLU A 60 11.22 2.34 -32.66
CA GLU A 60 10.71 2.20 -31.29
C GLU A 60 11.32 0.95 -30.63
N GLY A 61 12.07 1.15 -29.54
CA GLY A 61 12.77 0.07 -28.83
C GLY A 61 13.94 -0.57 -29.60
N GLN A 62 14.31 -0.03 -30.76
CA GLN A 62 15.42 -0.53 -31.58
C GLN A 62 16.57 0.47 -31.58
N ILE A 63 17.75 0.02 -31.14
CA ILE A 63 18.93 0.87 -31.05
C ILE A 63 19.82 0.66 -32.28
N THR A 64 20.39 1.75 -32.79
CA THR A 64 21.38 1.70 -33.88
C THR A 64 22.74 1.19 -33.39
N GLN A 65 23.58 0.80 -34.36
CA GLN A 65 25.02 0.59 -34.13
C GLN A 65 25.81 1.91 -34.08
N SER A 66 25.18 3.02 -34.45
CA SER A 66 25.78 4.35 -34.39
C SER A 66 25.91 4.79 -32.93
N LYS A 67 27.12 5.21 -32.55
CA LYS A 67 27.45 5.59 -31.19
C LYS A 67 28.47 6.73 -31.17
N ARG A 68 28.34 7.61 -30.18
CA ARG A 68 29.31 8.67 -29.90
C ARG A 68 29.82 8.54 -28.47
N LEU A 69 31.13 8.66 -28.32
CA LEU A 69 31.81 8.66 -27.04
C LEU A 69 32.46 10.03 -26.84
N PHE A 70 32.10 10.69 -25.75
CA PHE A 70 32.70 11.95 -25.33
C PHE A 70 33.56 11.70 -24.10
N ILE A 71 34.83 12.09 -24.16
CA ILE A 71 35.71 12.10 -22.99
C ILE A 71 35.61 13.48 -22.34
N LYS A 72 35.24 13.53 -21.05
CA LYS A 72 35.06 14.83 -20.37
C LYS A 72 36.41 15.50 -20.10
N PRO A 73 36.52 16.83 -20.28
CA PRO A 73 37.73 17.54 -19.94
C PRO A 73 37.99 17.45 -18.43
N THR A 74 39.21 17.08 -18.06
CA THR A 74 39.63 17.10 -16.65
C THR A 74 39.75 18.55 -16.20
N VAL A 75 39.40 18.85 -14.94
CA VAL A 75 39.35 20.22 -14.37
C VAL A 75 40.65 21.03 -14.58
N ALA A 76 41.80 20.35 -14.80
CA ALA A 76 43.08 20.99 -15.11
C ALA A 76 43.19 21.57 -16.53
N ASN A 77 42.44 21.06 -17.50
CA ASN A 77 42.52 21.41 -18.94
C ASN A 77 41.28 22.19 -19.43
N SER A 78 40.52 22.81 -18.53
CA SER A 78 39.15 23.29 -18.78
C SER A 78 39.01 24.48 -19.75
N LYS A 79 40.06 24.86 -20.49
CA LYS A 79 40.05 26.08 -21.31
C LYS A 79 39.90 25.82 -22.81
N ASP A 80 40.34 24.67 -23.31
CA ASP A 80 40.29 24.35 -24.74
C ASP A 80 39.62 22.99 -24.97
N PHE A 81 38.57 22.96 -25.81
CA PHE A 81 37.94 21.72 -26.27
C PHE A 81 38.85 21.06 -27.30
N ASP A 82 39.25 19.83 -27.04
CA ASP A 82 40.02 19.03 -27.97
C ASP A 82 39.07 18.19 -28.83
N PRO A 83 38.95 18.42 -30.15
CA PRO A 83 38.09 17.62 -31.01
C PRO A 83 38.49 16.13 -31.04
N GLU A 84 39.74 15.77 -30.70
CA GLU A 84 40.17 14.37 -30.57
C GLU A 84 39.52 13.66 -29.36
N SER A 85 38.93 14.40 -28.41
CA SER A 85 38.23 13.83 -27.26
C SER A 85 36.86 13.23 -27.60
N VAL A 86 36.43 13.32 -28.87
CA VAL A 86 35.16 12.78 -29.37
C VAL A 86 35.46 11.62 -30.32
N THR A 87 35.05 10.42 -29.93
CA THR A 87 35.13 9.24 -30.80
C THR A 87 33.76 8.93 -31.36
N GLU A 88 33.62 9.08 -32.67
CA GLU A 88 32.38 8.76 -33.39
C GLU A 88 32.49 7.44 -34.12
N HIS A 89 31.49 6.58 -33.96
CA HIS A 89 31.36 5.37 -34.75
C HIS A 89 29.98 5.38 -35.40
N ILE A 90 29.92 5.87 -36.63
CA ILE A 90 28.68 6.05 -37.41
C ILE A 90 28.64 4.98 -38.48
N VAL A 91 27.60 4.13 -38.46
CA VAL A 91 27.45 3.03 -39.43
C VAL A 91 26.70 3.46 -40.68
N TYR A 92 25.81 4.44 -40.55
CA TYR A 92 25.00 4.97 -41.65
C TYR A 92 25.28 6.46 -41.82
N PRO A 93 26.22 6.86 -42.70
CA PRO A 93 26.64 8.24 -42.84
C PRO A 93 25.67 9.04 -43.73
N TYR A 94 24.40 9.15 -43.32
CA TYR A 94 23.45 10.03 -44.01
C TYR A 94 23.70 11.51 -43.71
N GLU A 95 24.32 11.84 -42.56
CA GLU A 95 24.64 13.21 -42.15
C GLU A 95 26.13 13.48 -41.90
N GLY A 96 27.02 12.51 -42.14
CA GLY A 96 28.46 12.68 -41.94
C GLY A 96 28.89 12.81 -40.46
N HIS A 97 30.16 13.14 -40.26
CA HIS A 97 30.74 13.41 -38.94
C HIS A 97 30.35 14.82 -38.48
N LEU A 98 30.18 15.01 -37.17
CA LEU A 98 29.87 16.34 -36.61
C LEU A 98 31.04 17.31 -36.83
N GLU A 99 30.72 18.57 -37.11
CA GLU A 99 31.73 19.61 -37.04
C GLU A 99 32.22 19.81 -35.60
N PRO A 100 33.47 20.26 -35.38
CA PRO A 100 34.01 20.47 -34.04
C PRO A 100 33.15 21.40 -33.16
N HIS A 101 32.52 22.41 -33.76
CA HIS A 101 31.63 23.33 -33.05
C HIS A 101 30.33 22.67 -32.57
N GLU A 102 29.72 21.83 -33.42
CA GLU A 102 28.51 21.08 -33.07
C GLU A 102 28.80 20.04 -31.99
N SER A 103 29.95 19.36 -32.10
CA SER A 103 30.43 18.41 -31.09
C SER A 103 30.62 19.06 -29.73
N TYR A 104 31.18 20.27 -29.70
CA TYR A 104 31.35 21.04 -28.47
C TYR A 104 30.00 21.46 -27.86
N THR A 105 29.08 21.94 -28.69
CA THR A 105 27.74 22.35 -28.24
C THR A 105 26.98 21.18 -27.63
N LEU A 106 27.01 20.02 -28.31
CA LEU A 106 26.40 18.80 -27.81
C LEU A 106 27.04 18.33 -26.49
N LEU A 107 28.37 18.40 -26.36
CA LEU A 107 29.05 18.07 -25.11
C LEU A 107 28.60 18.98 -23.96
N GLN A 108 28.45 20.28 -24.19
CA GLN A 108 27.95 21.22 -23.17
C GLN A 108 26.52 20.88 -22.74
N GLU A 109 25.64 20.57 -23.69
CA GLU A 109 24.28 20.12 -23.39
C GLU A 109 24.27 18.85 -22.55
N MET A 110 25.10 17.86 -22.90
CA MET A 110 25.22 16.61 -22.15
C MET A 110 25.79 16.82 -20.73
N LEU A 111 26.74 17.74 -20.55
CA LEU A 111 27.26 18.09 -19.22
C LEU A 111 26.20 18.76 -18.34
N ASN A 112 25.37 19.63 -18.92
CA ASN A 112 24.27 20.25 -18.19
C ASN A 112 23.21 19.20 -17.80
N ALA A 113 22.86 18.30 -18.74
CA ALA A 113 21.94 17.19 -18.47
C ALA A 113 22.48 16.24 -17.38
N GLU A 114 23.79 15.95 -17.38
CA GLU A 114 24.44 15.15 -16.32
C GLU A 114 24.23 15.76 -14.94
N ILE A 115 24.42 17.07 -14.80
CA ILE A 115 24.21 17.80 -13.52
C ILE A 115 22.77 17.68 -13.06
N GLU A 116 21.80 17.81 -13.98
CA GLU A 116 20.38 17.67 -13.67
C GLU A 116 20.02 16.23 -13.27
N ALA A 117 20.54 15.23 -13.97
CA ALA A 117 20.36 13.82 -13.66
C ALA A 117 20.88 13.47 -12.26
N VAL A 118 22.08 13.94 -11.91
CA VAL A 118 22.65 13.75 -10.55
C VAL A 118 21.77 14.40 -9.49
N ARG A 119 21.26 15.62 -9.74
CA ARG A 119 20.32 16.29 -8.82
C ARG A 119 19.01 15.51 -8.67
N ALA A 120 18.48 14.97 -9.76
CA ALA A 120 17.25 14.17 -9.74
C ALA A 120 17.44 12.89 -8.92
N ILE A 121 18.55 12.18 -9.10
CA ILE A 121 18.89 10.99 -8.31
C ILE A 121 19.03 11.34 -6.82
N SER A 122 19.73 12.44 -6.49
CA SER A 122 19.83 12.84 -5.08
C SER A 122 18.47 13.12 -4.46
N LYS A 123 17.51 13.71 -5.19
CA LYS A 123 16.14 13.93 -4.69
C LYS A 123 15.40 12.60 -4.48
N LEU A 124 15.53 11.67 -5.41
CA LEU A 124 14.94 10.33 -5.28
C LEU A 124 15.54 9.57 -4.09
N GLU A 125 16.85 9.69 -3.86
CA GLU A 125 17.50 9.12 -2.67
C GLU A 125 16.95 9.74 -1.38
N ASP A 126 16.74 11.05 -1.34
CA ASP A 126 16.12 11.74 -0.20
C ASP A 126 14.71 11.19 0.09
N GLU A 127 13.88 11.03 -0.94
CA GLU A 127 12.54 10.46 -0.80
C GLU A 127 12.57 9.01 -0.30
N VAL A 128 13.49 8.19 -0.81
CA VAL A 128 13.65 6.80 -0.36
C VAL A 128 14.10 6.75 1.10
N ILE A 129 15.05 7.59 1.51
CA ILE A 129 15.48 7.71 2.90
C ILE A 129 14.30 8.11 3.79
N GLU A 130 13.51 9.10 3.39
CA GLU A 130 12.32 9.53 4.13
C GLU A 130 11.31 8.38 4.27
N ILE A 131 11.04 7.61 3.21
CA ILE A 131 10.16 6.44 3.26
C ILE A 131 10.70 5.38 4.25
N LEU A 132 12.00 5.12 4.23
CA LEU A 132 12.64 4.15 5.13
C LEU A 132 12.58 4.62 6.59
N GLU A 133 12.82 5.90 6.84
CA GLU A 133 12.70 6.51 8.17
C GLU A 133 11.25 6.46 8.68
N ASN A 134 10.28 6.80 7.83
CA ASN A 134 8.87 6.71 8.16
C ASN A 134 8.46 5.27 8.48
N ARG A 135 8.90 4.29 7.68
CA ARG A 135 8.66 2.85 7.97
C ARG A 135 9.34 2.40 9.26
N SER A 136 10.56 2.87 9.55
CA SER A 136 11.26 2.57 10.80
C SER A 136 10.49 3.13 12.00
N ARG A 137 9.99 4.37 11.88
CA ARG A 137 9.14 5.01 12.89
C ARG A 137 7.82 4.27 13.08
N GLU A 138 7.15 3.86 12.00
CA GLU A 138 5.92 3.07 12.05
C GLU A 138 6.12 1.69 12.71
N ARG A 139 7.27 1.04 12.46
CA ARG A 139 7.63 -0.23 13.10
C ARG A 139 7.91 -0.05 14.60
N SER A 140 8.60 1.01 14.97
CA SER A 140 8.96 1.32 16.36
C SER A 140 7.74 1.78 17.16
N GLU A 141 6.91 2.62 16.56
CA GLU A 141 5.66 3.11 17.10
C GLU A 141 4.50 2.55 16.29
N CYS A 142 4.11 1.30 16.54
CA CYS A 142 2.95 0.68 15.92
C CYS A 142 1.65 1.33 16.44
N LYS A 143 1.40 2.59 16.05
CA LYS A 143 0.19 3.36 16.33
C LYS A 143 -0.85 3.04 15.26
N LEU A 144 -1.31 1.78 15.24
CA LEU A 144 -2.51 1.43 14.47
C LEU A 144 -3.67 2.27 15.03
N LYS A 145 -4.03 3.36 14.32
CA LYS A 145 -5.28 4.08 14.57
C LYS A 145 -6.41 3.12 14.22
N ILE A 146 -6.91 2.43 15.24
CA ILE A 146 -8.08 1.56 15.12
C ILE A 146 -9.19 2.43 14.56
N ASN A 147 -9.69 2.06 13.38
CA ASN A 147 -10.79 2.77 12.75
C ASN A 147 -11.95 2.81 13.77
N SER A 148 -12.46 4.01 14.08
CA SER A 148 -13.58 4.18 15.01
C SER A 148 -14.83 3.38 14.57
N LEU A 149 -14.89 3.03 13.29
CA LEU A 149 -15.93 2.24 12.65
C LEU A 149 -15.72 0.71 12.76
N ASP A 150 -14.60 0.22 13.31
CA ASP A 150 -14.40 -1.21 13.57
C ASP A 150 -15.15 -1.62 14.86
N TRP A 151 -16.47 -1.73 14.71
CA TRP A 151 -17.41 -1.94 15.80
C TRP A 151 -17.24 -3.28 16.51
N ASP A 152 -16.79 -4.34 15.83
CA ASP A 152 -16.66 -5.67 16.46
C ASP A 152 -15.49 -5.70 17.45
N ARG A 153 -14.37 -5.04 17.11
CA ARG A 153 -13.23 -4.89 18.03
C ARG A 153 -13.57 -3.90 19.16
N ASN A 154 -14.21 -2.77 18.83
CA ASN A 154 -14.64 -1.80 19.84
C ASN A 154 -15.72 -2.35 20.79
N TYR A 155 -16.64 -3.19 20.31
CA TYR A 155 -17.65 -3.87 21.13
C TYR A 155 -16.99 -4.88 22.07
N LYS A 156 -16.02 -5.68 21.59
CA LYS A 156 -15.25 -6.59 22.44
C LYS A 156 -14.49 -5.84 23.53
N THR A 157 -13.83 -4.72 23.19
CA THR A 157 -13.12 -3.89 24.17
C THR A 157 -14.08 -3.26 25.19
N ARG A 158 -15.22 -2.70 24.74
CA ARG A 158 -16.27 -2.17 25.64
C ARG A 158 -16.83 -3.24 26.57
N LYS A 159 -17.09 -4.44 26.05
CA LYS A 159 -17.58 -5.58 26.82
C LYS A 159 -16.55 -6.07 27.85
N LEU A 160 -15.26 -6.12 27.50
CA LEU A 160 -14.19 -6.46 28.44
C LEU A 160 -14.06 -5.41 29.55
N LEU A 161 -14.15 -4.12 29.22
CA LEU A 161 -14.14 -3.04 30.21
C LEU A 161 -15.37 -3.11 31.14
N GLN A 162 -16.55 -3.43 30.60
CA GLN A 162 -17.76 -3.63 31.39
C GLN A 162 -17.62 -4.83 32.34
N ILE A 163 -17.19 -5.99 31.84
CA ILE A 163 -16.95 -7.19 32.67
C ILE A 163 -15.93 -6.90 33.78
N LYS A 164 -14.89 -6.11 33.49
CA LYS A 164 -13.89 -5.72 34.51
C LYS A 164 -14.48 -4.79 35.57
N LYS A 165 -15.39 -3.89 35.19
CA LYS A 165 -16.14 -3.04 36.14
C LYS A 165 -17.10 -3.87 36.98
N ASP A 166 -17.88 -4.73 36.35
CA ASP A 166 -18.86 -5.59 37.04
C ASP A 166 -18.16 -6.56 38.00
N LYS A 167 -17.00 -7.12 37.62
CA LYS A 167 -16.17 -7.93 38.53
C LYS A 167 -15.64 -7.14 39.72
N LYS A 168 -15.23 -5.88 39.53
CA LYS A 168 -14.78 -5.03 40.65
C LYS A 168 -15.92 -4.71 41.59
N LEU A 169 -17.10 -4.40 41.06
CA LEU A 169 -18.31 -4.17 41.87
C LEU A 169 -18.71 -5.44 42.64
N ALA A 170 -18.70 -6.60 41.99
CA ALA A 170 -19.00 -7.88 42.62
C ALA A 170 -17.98 -8.28 43.71
N VAL A 171 -16.70 -7.90 43.56
CA VAL A 171 -15.69 -8.12 44.61
C VAL A 171 -15.95 -7.20 45.80
N VAL A 172 -16.25 -5.91 45.56
CA VAL A 172 -16.63 -4.96 46.63
C VAL A 172 -17.91 -5.40 47.34
N GLU A 173 -18.91 -5.90 46.60
CA GLU A 173 -20.15 -6.43 47.18
C GLU A 173 -19.92 -7.73 47.96
N ARG A 174 -18.97 -8.59 47.55
CA ARG A 174 -18.58 -9.79 48.30
C ARG A 174 -17.78 -9.46 49.56
N GLU A 175 -16.84 -8.51 49.49
CA GLU A 175 -16.10 -8.02 50.66
C GLU A 175 -17.04 -7.38 51.69
N ASN A 176 -18.15 -6.78 51.24
CA ASN A 176 -19.22 -6.29 52.12
C ASN A 176 -20.19 -7.38 52.62
N ALA A 177 -20.18 -8.58 52.02
CA ALA A 177 -21.14 -9.65 52.29
C ALA A 177 -20.53 -10.91 52.90
N GLU A 178 -19.25 -10.90 53.31
CA GLU A 178 -18.64 -12.04 54.00
C GLU A 178 -19.10 -12.14 55.46
N ASN A 179 -20.21 -12.86 55.64
CA ASN A 179 -20.33 -13.98 56.57
C ASN A 179 -21.16 -15.09 55.88
N ILE A 180 -20.63 -16.33 55.87
CA ILE A 180 -21.28 -17.63 55.46
C ILE A 180 -21.18 -17.93 53.94
N ASP A 181 -20.81 -19.11 53.40
CA ASP A 181 -20.46 -20.47 53.85
C ASP A 181 -19.51 -21.11 52.80
N TYR A 182 -18.59 -22.00 53.21
CA TYR A 182 -17.54 -22.61 52.40
C TYR A 182 -17.94 -23.88 51.61
N ALA A 183 -19.24 -24.18 51.48
CA ALA A 183 -19.71 -25.48 50.97
C ALA A 183 -20.02 -25.58 49.46
N LEU A 184 -19.96 -24.51 48.68
CA LEU A 184 -20.22 -24.58 47.22
C LEU A 184 -19.20 -25.32 46.34
N PRO A 185 -17.94 -25.61 46.74
CA PRO A 185 -17.00 -26.31 45.84
C PRO A 185 -17.32 -27.79 45.57
N TYR A 186 -18.30 -28.39 46.24
CA TYR A 186 -18.60 -29.82 46.14
C TYR A 186 -19.81 -30.18 45.27
N LEU A 187 -20.47 -29.21 44.63
CA LEU A 187 -21.48 -29.50 43.61
C LEU A 187 -20.91 -29.26 42.21
N GLU A 188 -20.73 -30.37 41.49
CA GLU A 188 -20.46 -30.50 40.04
C GLU A 188 -19.02 -30.84 39.64
N SER A 189 -18.44 -31.82 40.32
CA SER A 189 -17.70 -32.89 39.65
C SER A 189 -18.66 -33.72 38.78
N GLY A 190 -18.56 -33.61 37.45
CA GLY A 190 -19.31 -34.51 36.56
C GLY A 190 -19.15 -34.17 35.08
N LYS A 191 -18.10 -34.70 34.46
CA LYS A 191 -17.97 -34.81 33.00
C LYS A 191 -19.14 -35.64 32.46
N ILE A 192 -20.28 -35.01 32.19
CA ILE A 192 -21.44 -35.65 31.56
C ILE A 192 -21.37 -35.30 30.07
N PRO A 193 -21.42 -36.28 29.14
CA PRO A 193 -21.53 -35.97 27.72
C PRO A 193 -22.78 -35.11 27.52
N TYR A 194 -22.63 -33.95 26.89
CA TYR A 194 -23.74 -33.03 26.66
C TYR A 194 -24.92 -33.80 26.04
N LYS A 195 -26.08 -33.81 26.72
CA LYS A 195 -27.31 -34.41 26.18
C LYS A 195 -27.58 -33.83 24.80
N TYR A 196 -27.90 -34.68 23.82
CA TYR A 196 -28.17 -34.33 22.40
C TYR A 196 -28.98 -33.03 22.24
N ASP A 197 -30.03 -32.87 23.05
CA ASP A 197 -30.92 -31.70 23.03
C ASP A 197 -30.21 -30.38 23.41
N LYS A 198 -29.27 -30.40 24.36
CA LYS A 198 -28.47 -29.22 24.73
C LYS A 198 -27.51 -28.84 23.60
N VAL A 199 -26.86 -29.83 22.97
CA VAL A 199 -25.92 -29.62 21.86
C VAL A 199 -26.64 -29.06 20.63
N SER A 200 -27.82 -29.60 20.28
CA SER A 200 -28.63 -29.10 19.16
C SER A 200 -29.04 -27.64 19.39
N LYS A 201 -29.58 -27.32 20.57
CA LYS A 201 -29.99 -25.95 20.91
C LYS A 201 -28.83 -24.95 20.84
N ILE A 202 -27.62 -25.37 21.22
CA ILE A 202 -26.42 -24.52 21.12
C ILE A 202 -26.05 -24.30 19.65
N ARG A 203 -26.01 -25.36 18.84
CA ARG A 203 -25.73 -25.26 17.40
C ARG A 203 -26.72 -24.34 16.69
N ASP A 204 -28.01 -24.50 16.95
CA ASP A 204 -29.06 -23.71 16.33
C ASP A 204 -29.01 -22.25 16.77
N LYS A 205 -28.69 -21.98 18.05
CA LYS A 205 -28.42 -20.61 18.55
C LYS A 205 -27.22 -19.97 17.86
N VAL A 206 -26.13 -20.71 17.65
CA VAL A 206 -24.93 -20.20 16.97
C VAL A 206 -25.25 -19.84 15.52
N VAL A 207 -25.92 -20.73 14.79
CA VAL A 207 -26.30 -20.50 13.39
C VAL A 207 -27.29 -19.34 13.27
N SER A 208 -28.32 -19.31 14.13
CA SER A 208 -29.30 -18.22 14.15
C SER A 208 -28.64 -16.87 14.45
N LYS A 209 -27.75 -16.82 15.45
CA LYS A 209 -27.02 -15.60 15.79
C LYS A 209 -26.10 -15.14 14.67
N PHE A 210 -25.45 -16.06 13.96
CA PHE A 210 -24.64 -15.73 12.79
C PHE A 210 -25.49 -15.11 11.68
N ARG A 211 -26.65 -15.70 11.36
CA ARG A 211 -27.59 -15.18 10.35
C ARG A 211 -28.08 -13.79 10.72
N GLN A 212 -28.54 -13.61 11.96
CA GLN A 212 -29.03 -12.32 12.45
C GLN A 212 -27.93 -11.26 12.45
N ASN A 213 -26.72 -11.62 12.86
CA ASN A 213 -25.59 -10.69 12.84
C ASN A 213 -25.23 -10.26 11.42
N THR A 214 -25.24 -11.19 10.46
CA THR A 214 -24.97 -10.90 9.04
C THR A 214 -26.03 -9.96 8.46
N ILE A 215 -27.32 -10.19 8.75
CA ILE A 215 -28.41 -9.31 8.33
C ILE A 215 -28.26 -7.92 8.96
N ASN A 216 -27.99 -7.85 10.26
CA ASN A 216 -27.81 -6.60 10.98
C ASN A 216 -26.61 -5.80 10.44
N GLN A 217 -25.50 -6.47 10.12
CA GLN A 217 -24.32 -5.84 9.51
C GLN A 217 -24.67 -5.26 8.12
N PHE A 218 -25.37 -6.01 7.28
CA PHE A 218 -25.81 -5.53 5.98
C PHE A 218 -26.73 -4.31 6.09
N ILE A 219 -27.75 -4.35 6.97
CA ILE A 219 -28.67 -3.24 7.19
C ILE A 219 -27.91 -1.98 7.65
N ARG A 220 -26.93 -2.13 8.55
CA ARG A 220 -26.12 -1.00 9.04
C ARG A 220 -25.30 -0.35 7.93
N VAL A 221 -24.67 -1.16 7.08
CA VAL A 221 -23.89 -0.66 5.94
C VAL A 221 -24.81 0.03 4.93
N LYS A 222 -25.97 -0.58 4.62
CA LYS A 222 -26.98 0.03 3.76
C LYS A 222 -27.48 1.37 4.30
N ASN A 223 -27.81 1.46 5.59
CA ASN A 223 -28.26 2.72 6.20
C ASN A 223 -27.17 3.79 6.18
N SER A 224 -25.91 3.39 6.39
CA SER A 224 -24.78 4.31 6.30
C SER A 224 -24.58 4.83 4.87
N PHE A 225 -24.73 3.96 3.88
CA PHE A 225 -24.71 4.32 2.47
C PHE A 225 -25.80 5.34 2.14
N LEU A 226 -27.06 5.05 2.47
CA LEU A 226 -28.18 5.97 2.21
C LEU A 226 -27.99 7.33 2.87
N LYS A 227 -27.47 7.36 4.11
CA LYS A 227 -27.18 8.60 4.83
C LYS A 227 -26.05 9.41 4.20
N LYS A 228 -25.05 8.75 3.62
CA LYS A 228 -23.93 9.42 2.94
C LYS A 228 -24.34 9.88 1.54
N GLU A 229 -25.17 9.11 0.86
CA GLU A 229 -25.74 9.44 -0.44
C GLU A 229 -26.63 10.69 -0.36
N SER A 230 -27.50 10.79 0.66
CA SER A 230 -28.32 12.00 0.85
C SER A 230 -27.48 13.24 1.13
N LYS A 231 -26.40 13.10 1.90
CA LYS A 231 -25.44 14.19 2.13
C LYS A 231 -24.69 14.57 0.86
N MET A 232 -24.25 13.61 0.05
CA MET A 232 -23.60 13.89 -1.22
C MET A 232 -24.52 14.67 -2.15
N ARG A 233 -25.79 14.25 -2.28
CA ARG A 233 -26.79 15.00 -3.06
C ARG A 233 -26.96 16.44 -2.56
N SER A 234 -26.97 16.64 -1.24
CA SER A 234 -27.05 18.00 -0.68
C SER A 234 -25.82 18.87 -1.00
N ILE A 235 -24.62 18.27 -1.06
CA ILE A 235 -23.40 18.98 -1.45
C ILE A 235 -23.44 19.33 -2.95
N THR A 236 -23.86 18.39 -3.80
CA THR A 236 -24.02 18.65 -5.24
C THR A 236 -25.01 19.77 -5.50
N MET A 237 -26.20 19.72 -4.87
CA MET A 237 -27.20 20.79 -4.95
C MET A 237 -26.71 22.13 -4.41
N ALA A 238 -25.81 22.12 -3.41
CA ALA A 238 -25.22 23.36 -2.89
C ALA A 238 -24.20 23.94 -3.89
N LEU A 239 -23.38 23.10 -4.50
CA LEU A 239 -22.37 23.50 -5.50
C LEU A 239 -22.99 24.05 -6.80
N GLU A 240 -24.19 23.61 -7.16
CA GLU A 240 -24.97 24.11 -8.29
C GLU A 240 -25.53 25.53 -8.07
N LYS A 241 -25.52 26.05 -6.84
CA LYS A 241 -25.96 27.42 -6.56
C LYS A 241 -24.82 28.41 -6.78
N ASP A 242 -25.02 29.37 -7.68
CA ASP A 242 -23.99 30.35 -8.10
C ASP A 242 -23.58 31.38 -7.03
N ASN A 243 -24.22 31.39 -5.86
CA ASN A 243 -24.00 32.39 -4.80
C ASN A 243 -22.90 32.01 -3.79
N LEU A 244 -22.03 31.04 -4.11
CA LEU A 244 -21.00 30.56 -3.19
C LEU A 244 -19.67 31.30 -3.36
N ASN A 245 -19.10 31.75 -2.25
CA ASN A 245 -17.72 32.24 -2.20
C ASN A 245 -16.73 31.15 -2.68
N VAL A 246 -15.66 31.55 -3.35
CA VAL A 246 -14.63 30.67 -3.94
C VAL A 246 -14.01 29.74 -2.89
N GLU A 247 -13.78 30.25 -1.68
CA GLU A 247 -13.19 29.47 -0.58
C GLU A 247 -14.15 28.38 -0.07
N LEU A 248 -15.42 28.72 0.15
CA LEU A 248 -16.46 27.76 0.54
C LEU A 248 -16.70 26.70 -0.55
N LYS A 249 -16.63 27.09 -1.82
CA LYS A 249 -16.75 26.17 -2.95
C LYS A 249 -15.61 25.15 -2.95
N ASN A 250 -14.37 25.58 -2.69
CA ASN A 250 -13.21 24.70 -2.61
C ASN A 250 -13.31 23.73 -1.42
N GLU A 251 -13.79 24.18 -0.27
CA GLU A 251 -14.04 23.29 0.89
C GLU A 251 -15.12 22.25 0.58
N MET A 252 -16.23 22.67 -0.02
CA MET A 252 -17.32 21.77 -0.42
C MET A 252 -16.87 20.76 -1.47
N LEU A 253 -16.00 21.14 -2.40
CA LEU A 253 -15.38 20.22 -3.36
C LEU A 253 -14.51 19.18 -2.65
N LYS A 254 -13.64 19.58 -1.73
CA LYS A 254 -12.82 18.63 -0.93
C LYS A 254 -13.70 17.66 -0.15
N LEU A 255 -14.76 18.18 0.47
CA LEU A 255 -15.71 17.38 1.26
C LEU A 255 -16.50 16.42 0.35
N GLY A 256 -16.89 16.87 -0.84
CA GLY A 256 -17.51 16.05 -1.89
C GLY A 256 -16.60 14.93 -2.38
N SER A 257 -15.32 15.21 -2.67
CA SER A 257 -14.33 14.18 -3.03
C SER A 257 -14.16 13.14 -1.93
N SER A 258 -14.07 13.57 -0.67
CA SER A 258 -14.00 12.65 0.47
C SER A 258 -15.26 11.79 0.59
N MET A 259 -16.46 12.37 0.44
CA MET A 259 -17.71 11.61 0.50
C MET A 259 -17.86 10.63 -0.65
N LYS A 260 -17.41 11.00 -1.86
CA LYS A 260 -17.39 10.10 -3.02
C LYS A 260 -16.54 8.86 -2.75
N ASN A 261 -15.31 9.05 -2.25
CA ASN A 261 -14.43 7.95 -1.89
C ASN A 261 -15.05 7.04 -0.82
N GLU A 262 -15.69 7.63 0.21
CA GLU A 262 -16.39 6.85 1.23
C GLU A 262 -17.58 6.05 0.66
N LEU A 263 -18.33 6.62 -0.28
CA LEU A 263 -19.42 5.93 -0.97
C LEU A 263 -18.89 4.76 -1.78
N GLU A 264 -17.79 4.92 -2.52
CA GLU A 264 -17.13 3.84 -3.26
C GLU A 264 -16.67 2.70 -2.33
N VAL A 265 -16.13 3.03 -1.15
CA VAL A 265 -15.80 2.00 -0.15
C VAL A 265 -17.05 1.27 0.36
N LEU A 266 -18.16 1.98 0.55
CA LEU A 266 -19.42 1.37 0.99
C LEU A 266 -20.07 0.51 -0.10
N THR A 267 -19.99 0.90 -1.38
CA THR A 267 -20.49 0.07 -2.50
C THR A 267 -19.70 -1.22 -2.62
N LEU A 268 -18.37 -1.15 -2.57
CA LEU A 268 -17.50 -2.33 -2.57
C LEU A 268 -17.81 -3.26 -1.39
N LYS A 269 -18.06 -2.68 -0.19
CA LYS A 269 -18.49 -3.48 0.97
C LYS A 269 -19.81 -4.19 0.72
N LEU A 270 -20.81 -3.51 0.15
CA LEU A 270 -22.11 -4.10 -0.17
C LEU A 270 -22.01 -5.22 -1.20
N GLN A 271 -21.16 -5.08 -2.23
CA GLN A 271 -20.86 -6.13 -3.21
C GLN A 271 -20.22 -7.35 -2.53
N ARG A 272 -19.18 -7.12 -1.71
CA ARG A 272 -18.52 -8.18 -0.94
C ARG A 272 -19.48 -8.93 -0.01
N TYR A 273 -20.47 -8.26 0.58
CA TYR A 273 -21.49 -8.95 1.39
C TYR A 273 -22.37 -9.89 0.56
N LYS A 274 -22.56 -9.64 -0.73
CA LYS A 274 -23.28 -10.58 -1.61
C LYS A 274 -22.41 -11.79 -1.94
N GLU A 275 -21.15 -11.55 -2.30
CA GLU A 275 -20.21 -12.59 -2.75
C GLU A 275 -19.77 -13.51 -1.59
N ILE A 276 -19.40 -12.95 -0.44
CA ILE A 276 -18.70 -13.66 0.64
C ILE A 276 -19.70 -14.30 1.65
N ARG A 277 -21.01 -14.03 1.51
CA ARG A 277 -22.03 -14.52 2.47
C ARG A 277 -22.07 -16.06 2.51
N ALA A 278 -22.12 -16.70 1.35
CA ALA A 278 -22.16 -18.16 1.25
C ALA A 278 -20.87 -18.78 1.81
N GLU A 279 -19.72 -18.24 1.42
CA GLU A 279 -18.41 -18.69 1.88
C GLU A 279 -18.26 -18.60 3.41
N ARG A 280 -18.63 -17.48 4.03
CA ARG A 280 -18.56 -17.33 5.50
C ARG A 280 -19.49 -18.28 6.24
N TYR A 281 -20.67 -18.54 5.68
CA TYR A 281 -21.59 -19.53 6.25
C TYR A 281 -21.00 -20.95 6.12
N ASN A 282 -20.44 -21.29 4.97
CA ASN A 282 -19.81 -22.58 4.72
C ASN A 282 -18.62 -22.82 5.65
N ASN A 283 -17.78 -21.81 5.87
CA ASN A 283 -16.68 -21.88 6.83
C ASN A 283 -17.17 -22.13 8.26
N LEU A 284 -18.26 -21.47 8.68
CA LEU A 284 -18.88 -21.73 9.98
C LEU A 284 -19.43 -23.17 10.07
N VAL A 285 -20.10 -23.64 9.02
CA VAL A 285 -20.67 -24.98 8.95
C VAL A 285 -19.57 -26.05 8.98
N MET A 286 -18.51 -25.91 8.20
CA MET A 286 -17.35 -26.80 8.21
C MET A 286 -16.69 -26.83 9.59
N TYR A 287 -16.51 -25.67 10.21
CA TYR A 287 -15.99 -25.58 11.57
C TYR A 287 -16.86 -26.33 12.57
N LEU A 288 -18.19 -26.14 12.54
CA LEU A 288 -19.12 -26.83 13.43
C LEU A 288 -19.14 -28.35 13.17
N ASN A 289 -19.10 -28.79 11.92
CA ASN A 289 -19.08 -30.21 11.56
C ASN A 289 -17.76 -30.90 11.94
N SER A 290 -16.64 -30.18 11.99
CA SER A 290 -15.32 -30.74 12.35
C SER A 290 -15.16 -31.05 13.85
N LYS A 291 -15.97 -30.42 14.71
CA LYS A 291 -15.80 -30.48 16.16
C LYS A 291 -16.40 -31.78 16.73
N PRO A 292 -15.68 -32.50 17.60
CA PRO A 292 -16.10 -33.80 18.12
C PRO A 292 -17.41 -33.73 18.91
N GLU A 293 -17.67 -32.60 19.56
CA GLU A 293 -18.89 -32.33 20.35
C GLU A 293 -20.17 -32.29 19.50
N PHE A 294 -20.06 -31.98 18.20
CA PHE A 294 -21.20 -31.90 17.28
C PHE A 294 -21.31 -33.11 16.35
N LYS A 295 -20.37 -34.08 16.40
CA LYS A 295 -20.41 -35.31 15.58
C LYS A 295 -21.64 -36.18 15.84
N MET A 296 -22.26 -36.04 17.01
CA MET A 296 -23.50 -36.73 17.38
C MET A 296 -24.73 -36.19 16.63
N LEU A 297 -24.63 -35.03 15.99
CA LEU A 297 -25.71 -34.41 15.22
C LEU A 297 -25.50 -34.64 13.72
N PRO A 298 -26.59 -34.68 12.92
CA PRO A 298 -26.46 -34.73 11.46
C PRO A 298 -25.73 -33.47 10.96
N PRO A 299 -24.83 -33.60 9.96
CA PRO A 299 -24.02 -32.50 9.46
C PRO A 299 -24.90 -31.41 8.83
N LEU A 300 -24.52 -30.15 9.06
CA LEU A 300 -25.21 -29.01 8.45
C LEU A 300 -24.88 -28.94 6.95
N LYS A 301 -25.89 -28.60 6.13
CA LYS A 301 -25.74 -28.41 4.68
C LYS A 301 -24.98 -27.11 4.37
N LEU A 302 -24.10 -27.16 3.38
CA LEU A 302 -23.43 -26.01 2.81
C LEU A 302 -24.40 -25.24 1.90
N LEU A 303 -24.19 -23.93 1.77
CA LEU A 303 -24.88 -23.09 0.79
C LEU A 303 -24.09 -23.09 -0.51
N ASP A 304 -24.79 -23.25 -1.64
CA ASP A 304 -24.19 -23.07 -2.96
C ASP A 304 -23.94 -21.58 -3.23
N SER A 305 -23.07 -21.28 -4.20
CA SER A 305 -22.67 -19.91 -4.58
C SER A 305 -23.86 -19.01 -4.97
N ASN A 306 -25.02 -19.60 -5.30
CA ASN A 306 -26.24 -18.89 -5.68
C ASN A 306 -27.30 -18.78 -4.57
N GLY A 307 -26.99 -19.19 -3.34
CA GLY A 307 -27.84 -18.87 -2.19
C GLY A 307 -29.19 -19.59 -2.14
N THR A 308 -29.23 -20.87 -2.50
CA THR A 308 -30.25 -21.83 -2.04
C THR A 308 -29.67 -22.77 -0.99
#